data_AF-A0A5Q4GVC0-F1
#
_entry.id   AF-A0A5Q4GVC0-F1
#
_cell.length_a   1.000
_cell.length_b   1.000
_cell.length_c   1.000
_cell.angle_alpha   90.00
_cell.angle_beta   90.00
_cell.angle_gamma   90.00
#
_symmetry.space_group_name_H-M   'P 1'
#
loop_
_entity.id
_entity.type
_entity.pdbx_description
1 polymer ?
#
loop_
_entity_poly.entity_id
_entity_poly.type
_entity_poly.pdbx_seq_one_letter_code
_entity_poly.pdbx_strand_id
1 'polypeptide(L)' 'DEVEPFLLRTELVVRTPRGRVVTAKTYQHLQIQPGGKTGNELQGRLF' A
#
# COMPACT_ATOMS: atom_id res chain seq x y z
N ASP A 1 11.36 -12.58 8.05
CA ASP A 1 10.38 -11.52 8.33
C ASP A 1 11.04 -10.38 9.10
N GLU A 2 12.10 -9.77 8.55
CA GLU A 2 12.91 -8.78 9.27
C GLU A 2 12.56 -7.33 8.90
N VAL A 3 11.82 -7.16 7.80
CA VAL A 3 11.50 -5.85 7.22
C VAL A 3 10.19 -5.27 7.79
N GLU A 4 9.28 -6.12 8.28
CA GLU A 4 8.01 -5.67 8.85
C GLU A 4 8.17 -4.67 10.01
N PRO A 5 9.07 -4.88 10.99
CA PRO A 5 9.27 -3.91 12.08
C PRO A 5 9.75 -2.55 11.55
N PHE A 6 10.58 -2.55 10.51
CA PHE A 6 11.08 -1.33 9.90
C PHE A 6 9.96 -0.56 9.21
N LEU A 7 9.13 -1.23 8.40
CA LEU A 7 8.03 -0.60 7.66
C LEU A 7 6.96 -0.02 8.59
N LEU A 8 6.72 -0.67 9.74
CA LEU A 8 5.79 -0.18 10.76
C LEU A 8 6.38 1.02 11.52
N ARG A 9 7.67 0.97 11.91
CA ARG A 9 8.34 2.06 12.64
C ARG A 9 8.52 3.31 11.78
N THR A 10 8.77 3.13 10.49
CA THR A 10 8.90 4.23 9.52
C THR A 10 7.56 4.75 9.01
N GLU A 11 6.45 4.18 9.48
CA GLU A 11 5.08 4.52 9.09
C GLU A 11 4.83 4.39 7.58
N LEU A 12 5.63 3.57 6.89
CA LEU A 12 5.39 3.24 5.49
C LEU A 12 4.16 2.33 5.36
N VAL A 13 3.93 1.48 6.35
CA VAL A 13 2.75 0.62 6.46
C VAL A 13 2.11 0.84 7.82
N VAL A 14 0.77 0.89 7.85
CA VAL A 14 -0.03 0.98 9.07
C VAL A 14 -0.98 -0.21 9.19
N ARG A 15 -1.26 -0.61 10.43
CA ARG A 15 -2.24 -1.67 10.73
C ARG A 15 -3.63 -1.08 10.87
N THR A 16 -4.61 -1.73 10.27
CA THR A 16 -6.04 -1.40 10.38
C THR A 16 -6.83 -2.67 10.70
N PRO A 17 -8.08 -2.58 11.20
CA PRO A 17 -8.94 -3.74 11.43
C PRO A 17 -9.28 -4.55 10.17
N ARG A 18 -8.99 -4.03 8.98
CA ARG A 18 -9.22 -4.67 7.68
C ARG A 18 -7.93 -5.17 7.03
N GLY A 19 -6.79 -5.05 7.70
CA GLY A 19 -5.48 -5.45 7.19
C GLY A 19 -4.47 -4.31 7.21
N ARG A 20 -3.45 -4.42 6.35
CA ARG A 20 -2.35 -3.45 6.28
C ARG A 20 -2.58 -2.48 5.13
N VAL A 21 -2.28 -1.20 5.38
CA VAL A 21 -2.47 -0.13 4.40
C VAL A 21 -1.18 0.66 4.28
N VAL A 22 -0.80 1.01 3.06
CA VAL A 22 0.35 1.89 2.78
C VAL A 22 -0.03 3.35 3.01
N THR A 23 0.88 4.14 3.56
CA THR A 23 0.64 5.57 3.80
C THR A 23 1.08 6.42 2.60
N ALA A 24 0.72 7.70 2.60
CA ALA A 24 1.19 8.67 1.61
C ALA A 24 2.73 8.73 1.52
N LYS A 25 3.44 8.51 2.64
CA LYS A 25 4.90 8.48 2.70
C LYS A 25 5.48 7.36 1.82
N THR A 26 4.80 6.22 1.74
CA THR A 26 5.21 5.11 0.88
C THR A 26 5.10 5.45 -0.58
N TYR A 27 4.01 6.11 -0.98
CA TYR A 27 3.85 6.59 -2.36
C TYR A 27 4.95 7.60 -2.72
N GLN A 28 5.29 8.52 -1.83
CA GLN A 28 6.39 9.47 -2.03
C GLN A 28 7.75 8.77 -2.11
N HIS A 29 8.01 7.82 -1.23
CA HIS A 29 9.27 7.08 -1.18
C HIS A 29 9.50 6.25 -2.45
N LEU A 30 8.43 5.63 -2.96
CA LEU A 30 8.46 4.83 -4.19
C LEU A 30 8.28 5.67 -5.45
N GLN A 31 8.06 6.99 -5.32
CA GLN A 31 7.76 7.90 -6.42
C GLN A 31 6.54 7.46 -7.27
N ILE A 32 5.57 6.79 -6.62
CA ILE A 32 4.34 6.32 -7.24
C ILE A 32 3.24 7.35 -7.00
N GLN A 33 2.48 7.69 -8.03
CA GLN A 33 1.32 8.55 -7.87
C GLN A 33 0.16 7.76 -7.23
N PRO A 34 -0.32 8.17 -6.05
CA PRO A 34 -1.48 7.54 -5.43
C PRO A 34 -2.70 7.80 -6.32
N GLY A 35 -3.31 6.73 -6.84
CA GLY A 35 -4.42 6.82 -7.78
C GLY A 35 -4.03 6.67 -9.26
N GLY A 36 -2.78 6.33 -9.56
CA GLY A 36 -2.42 5.79 -10.87
C GLY A 36 -3.29 4.56 -11.14
N LYS A 37 -4.11 4.63 -12.19
CA LYS A 37 -4.91 3.50 -12.69
C LYS A 37 -3.97 2.41 -13.21
N THR A 38 -3.37 1.67 -12.31
CA THR A 38 -2.49 0.54 -12.64
C THR A 38 -3.01 -0.65 -11.86
N GLY A 39 -4.21 -1.05 -12.24
CA GLY A 39 -5.05 -1.96 -11.49
C GLY A 39 -6.32 -2.31 -12.22
N ASN A 40 -6.14 -2.84 -13.43
CA ASN A 40 -6.94 -3.95 -13.94
C ASN A 40 -8.29 -3.59 -14.62
N GLU A 41 -8.24 -3.13 -15.88
CA GLU A 41 -9.34 -3.30 -16.85
C GLU A 41 -9.76 -4.78 -17.04
N LEU A 42 -9.01 -5.74 -16.48
CA LEU A 42 -9.33 -7.16 -16.45
C LEU A 42 -9.73 -7.66 -15.05
N GLN A 43 -10.02 -6.79 -14.06
CA GLN A 43 -10.61 -7.24 -12.80
C GLN A 43 -12.06 -7.56 -13.11
N GLY A 44 -12.28 -8.77 -13.63
CA GLY A 44 -13.59 -9.34 -13.87
C GLY A 44 -14.46 -9.01 -12.67
N ARG A 45 -15.63 -8.43 -12.96
CA ARG A 45 -16.68 -8.08 -12.00
C ARG A 45 -16.71 -9.17 -10.94
N LEU A 46 -16.47 -8.80 -9.67
CA LEU A 46 -16.84 -9.67 -8.59
C LEU A 46 -18.37 -9.73 -8.63
N PHE A 47 -18.85 -10.84 -9.21
CA PHE A 47 -20.22 -11.23 -9.51
C PHE A 47 -20.84 -10.60 -10.76
#